data_AF-A0A061EA05-F1
#
_entry.id   AF-A0A061EA05-F1
#
_cell.length_a   1.000
_cell.length_b   1.000
_cell.length_c   1.000
_cell.angle_alpha   90.00
_cell.angle_beta   90.00
_cell.angle_gamma   90.00
#
_symmetry.space_group_name_H-M   'P 1'
#
loop_
_entity.id
_entity.type
_entity.pdbx_description
1 polymer ?
#
loop_
_entity_poly.entity_id
_entity_poly.type
_entity_poly.pdbx_seq_one_letter_code
_entity_poly.pdbx_strand_id
1 'polypeptide(L)'
;MISIHLVMQSQLRIHMHFLSTGSKDSHSSNPMTSTFLEKAMLGHYVPQLAEVIFDSNKKASKEDHINLKGFAIGNALLDDVTNSRGMIEYAWDHAVISDRVYDNIISKCNFSVEELSDDCNDAFDEYYAVYRLIDMYSLYTPTCVDSNSSSSRQRHLIKGISPQMLSKFDGWHKRLAGYDPCISDYTEVYLNRPDVQAALHVNVTKKSHKWTHCSNAILIWNDSPASMLPTIKKLAAGGIRIWVYSGDTDGRVPVTATRYALKKLGLKTVKEWTAWYTSKQVVGGWTIEYDGLTFVTIRGAGHEVPSFKPKEALQLIEHFMANKKLPQKPF
;
A
#
# COMPACT_ATOMS: atom_id res chain seq x y z
N MET A 1 38.24 8.14 -18.53
CA MET A 1 37.58 6.87 -18.15
C MET A 1 37.30 6.91 -16.67
N ILE A 2 36.07 7.27 -16.29
CA ILE A 2 35.62 7.21 -14.89
C ILE A 2 34.63 6.05 -14.85
N SER A 3 35.10 4.92 -14.29
CA SER A 3 34.29 3.74 -14.04
C SER A 3 33.49 3.99 -12.77
N ILE A 4 32.16 4.10 -12.87
CA ILE A 4 31.29 4.14 -11.70
C ILE A 4 30.99 2.69 -11.32
N HIS A 5 31.76 2.15 -10.39
CA HIS A 5 31.45 0.92 -9.67
C HIS A 5 30.32 1.22 -8.67
N LEU A 6 29.08 0.86 -9.02
CA LEU A 6 28.00 0.74 -8.04
C LEU A 6 28.23 -0.52 -7.21
N VAL A 7 28.84 -0.33 -6.04
CA VAL A 7 28.92 -1.33 -4.98
C VAL A 7 27.51 -1.53 -4.42
N MET A 8 26.84 -2.60 -4.86
CA MET A 8 25.65 -3.12 -4.18
C MET A 8 26.07 -3.81 -2.87
N GLN A 9 26.27 -3.02 -1.82
CA GLN A 9 26.40 -3.53 -0.45
C GLN A 9 25.03 -3.50 0.25
N SER A 10 24.51 -4.71 0.47
CA SER A 10 23.68 -5.17 1.60
C SER A 10 22.59 -4.27 2.18
N GLN A 11 21.37 -4.85 2.22
CA GLN A 11 20.22 -4.53 3.10
C GLN A 11 19.14 -3.58 2.57
N LEU A 12 18.40 -4.03 1.56
CA LEU A 12 16.93 -3.96 1.53
C LEU A 12 16.45 -4.84 0.36
N ARG A 13 16.19 -6.13 0.59
CA ARG A 13 15.48 -6.93 -0.42
C ARG A 13 14.00 -6.62 -0.28
N ILE A 14 13.55 -5.55 -0.93
CA ILE A 14 12.14 -5.43 -1.31
C ILE A 14 11.90 -6.60 -2.26
N HIS A 15 11.13 -7.60 -1.82
CA HIS A 15 10.64 -8.65 -2.72
C HIS A 15 9.61 -8.01 -3.66
N MET A 16 10.12 -7.39 -4.72
CA MET A 16 9.36 -7.07 -5.89
C MET A 16 9.09 -8.39 -6.61
N HIS A 17 7.82 -8.78 -6.76
CA HIS A 17 7.50 -9.82 -7.74
C HIS A 17 7.68 -9.23 -9.14
N PHE A 18 8.92 -9.30 -9.62
CA PHE A 18 9.24 -9.20 -11.03
C PHE A 18 8.74 -10.48 -11.71
N LEU A 19 7.59 -10.43 -12.37
CA LEU A 19 7.21 -11.50 -13.29
C LEU A 19 8.04 -11.32 -14.58
N SER A 20 9.30 -11.72 -14.53
CA SER A 20 10.06 -12.08 -15.73
C SER A 20 9.86 -13.57 -15.96
N THR A 21 9.01 -13.93 -16.91
CA THR A 21 8.94 -15.31 -17.38
C THR A 21 10.18 -15.60 -18.22
N GLY A 22 11.10 -16.38 -17.67
CA GLY A 22 11.89 -17.36 -18.42
C GLY A 22 13.30 -16.95 -18.88
N SER A 23 14.21 -17.86 -18.56
CA SER A 23 15.43 -18.26 -19.28
C SER A 23 16.48 -17.19 -19.63
N LYS A 24 17.71 -17.46 -19.19
CA LYS A 24 18.92 -16.92 -19.83
C LYS A 24 18.88 -17.37 -21.30
N ASP A 25 18.55 -16.47 -22.20
CA ASP A 25 19.15 -16.35 -23.53
C ASP A 25 18.59 -15.09 -24.22
N SER A 26 19.51 -14.21 -24.63
CA SER A 26 19.39 -13.08 -25.56
C SER A 26 18.07 -12.28 -25.63
N HIS A 27 18.17 -10.99 -25.32
CA HIS A 27 17.20 -9.88 -25.55
C HIS A 27 16.07 -9.74 -24.52
N SER A 28 16.22 -8.75 -23.64
CA SER A 28 15.18 -8.18 -22.77
C SER A 28 14.09 -7.47 -23.62
N SER A 29 13.28 -8.25 -24.31
CA SER A 29 12.11 -7.79 -25.07
C SER A 29 10.79 -7.92 -24.29
N ASN A 30 10.83 -8.52 -23.09
CA ASN A 30 9.64 -8.67 -22.26
C ASN A 30 9.23 -7.34 -21.60
N PRO A 31 7.95 -6.94 -21.66
CA PRO A 31 7.47 -5.75 -20.99
C PRO A 31 7.60 -5.89 -19.47
N MET A 32 8.35 -4.98 -18.85
CA MET A 32 8.39 -4.90 -17.39
C MET A 32 7.12 -4.18 -16.92
N THR A 33 6.21 -4.96 -16.35
CA THR A 33 5.04 -4.45 -15.66
C THR A 33 5.20 -4.83 -14.20
N SER A 34 5.35 -3.85 -13.33
CA SER A 34 5.52 -4.10 -11.91
C SER A 34 4.17 -4.02 -11.21
N THR A 35 3.73 -5.15 -10.66
CA THR A 35 2.56 -5.19 -9.80
C THR A 35 3.08 -5.25 -8.38
N PHE A 36 2.83 -4.22 -7.59
CA PHE A 36 3.28 -4.18 -6.21
C PHE A 36 2.08 -4.39 -5.30
N LEU A 37 2.09 -5.54 -4.64
CA LEU A 37 1.15 -5.89 -3.59
C LEU A 37 1.77 -5.45 -2.26
N GLU A 38 1.04 -4.56 -1.58
CA GLU A 38 0.89 -4.52 -0.12
C GLU A 38 1.98 -3.88 0.76
N LYS A 39 1.98 -2.54 0.78
CA LYS A 39 2.27 -1.69 1.96
C LYS A 39 1.79 -0.28 1.65
N ALA A 40 1.16 0.42 2.60
CA ALA A 40 0.79 1.84 2.44
C ALA A 40 1.91 2.71 1.83
N MET A 41 3.17 2.44 2.20
CA MET A 41 4.38 3.15 1.73
C MET A 41 4.74 2.87 0.26
N LEU A 42 4.15 1.85 -0.38
CA LEU A 42 4.34 1.59 -1.81
C LEU A 42 3.79 2.73 -2.68
N GLY A 43 2.83 3.52 -2.17
CA GLY A 43 2.39 4.75 -2.81
C GLY A 43 3.52 5.77 -3.03
N HIS A 44 4.63 5.65 -2.29
CA HIS A 44 5.85 6.43 -2.47
C HIS A 44 6.94 5.64 -3.18
N TYR A 45 7.29 4.44 -2.70
CA TYR A 45 8.41 3.69 -3.28
C TYR A 45 8.22 3.36 -4.76
N VAL A 46 7.01 2.98 -5.16
CA VAL A 46 6.75 2.53 -6.52
C VAL A 46 6.82 3.69 -7.52
N PRO A 47 6.12 4.82 -7.31
CA PRO A 47 6.26 5.93 -8.24
C PRO A 47 7.66 6.54 -8.24
N GLN A 48 8.37 6.58 -7.10
CA GLN A 48 9.76 7.06 -7.06
C GLN A 48 10.69 6.17 -7.89
N LEU A 49 10.61 4.84 -7.75
CA LEU A 49 11.40 3.94 -8.58
C LEU A 49 11.02 4.06 -10.05
N ALA A 50 9.72 4.12 -10.36
CA ALA A 50 9.24 4.29 -11.72
C ALA A 50 9.77 5.60 -12.34
N GLU A 51 9.86 6.68 -11.57
CA GLU A 51 10.44 7.95 -11.97
C GLU A 51 11.94 7.85 -12.28
N VAL A 52 12.71 7.18 -11.42
CA VAL A 52 14.13 6.93 -11.65
C VAL A 52 14.34 6.15 -12.95
N ILE A 53 13.56 5.09 -13.17
CA ILE A 53 13.61 4.29 -14.41
C ILE A 53 13.24 5.17 -15.62
N PHE A 54 12.14 5.90 -15.53
CA PHE A 54 11.62 6.75 -16.60
C PHE A 54 12.63 7.83 -17.01
N ASP A 55 13.30 8.49 -16.06
CA ASP A 55 14.29 9.52 -16.36
C ASP A 55 15.63 8.94 -16.80
N SER A 56 16.03 7.78 -16.26
CA SER A 56 17.27 7.11 -16.67
C SER A 56 17.20 6.61 -18.12
N ASN A 57 16.05 6.08 -18.53
CA ASN A 57 15.81 5.65 -19.92
C ASN A 57 15.96 6.80 -20.93
N LYS A 58 15.71 8.06 -20.54
CA LYS A 58 15.91 9.22 -21.45
C LYS A 58 17.37 9.49 -21.77
N LYS A 59 18.29 9.01 -20.93
CA LYS A 59 19.74 9.23 -21.03
C LYS A 59 20.50 7.98 -21.48
N ALA A 60 19.95 6.80 -21.18
CA ALA A 60 20.54 5.52 -21.51
C ALA A 60 20.42 5.18 -23.00
N SER A 61 21.36 4.38 -23.52
CA SER A 61 21.23 3.78 -24.85
C SER A 61 20.11 2.74 -24.84
N LYS A 62 19.56 2.41 -26.02
CA LYS A 62 18.38 1.53 -26.13
C LYS A 62 18.61 0.15 -25.52
N GLU A 63 19.85 -0.33 -25.53
CA GLU A 63 20.25 -1.63 -25.01
C GLU A 63 20.14 -1.71 -23.49
N ASP A 64 20.25 -0.57 -22.81
CA ASP A 64 20.17 -0.44 -21.35
C ASP A 64 18.77 0.02 -20.88
N HIS A 65 17.80 0.12 -21.78
CA HIS A 65 16.44 0.54 -21.42
C HIS A 65 15.73 -0.53 -20.60
N ILE A 66 15.18 -0.10 -19.46
CA ILE A 66 14.20 -0.90 -18.74
C ILE A 66 12.82 -0.63 -19.37
N ASN A 67 12.21 -1.65 -19.97
CA ASN A 67 10.94 -1.53 -20.68
C ASN A 67 9.72 -1.40 -19.74
N LEU A 68 9.69 -0.33 -18.94
CA LEU A 68 8.61 -0.04 -17.99
C LEU A 68 7.35 0.39 -18.74
N LYS A 69 6.28 -0.42 -18.66
CA LYS A 69 4.98 -0.13 -19.31
C LYS A 69 3.95 0.48 -18.38
N GLY A 70 4.08 0.23 -17.09
CA GLY A 70 3.11 0.66 -16.10
C GLY A 70 3.39 0.05 -14.73
N PHE A 71 2.68 0.57 -13.72
CA PHE A 71 2.68 0.01 -12.38
C PHE A 71 1.28 0.05 -11.76
N ALA A 72 1.05 -0.87 -10.82
CA ALA A 72 -0.15 -0.92 -9.99
C ALA A 72 0.22 -0.77 -8.51
N ILE A 73 -0.52 0.07 -7.78
CA ILE A 73 -0.32 0.35 -6.34
C ILE A 73 -1.62 0.19 -5.56
N GLY A 74 -1.56 -0.60 -4.49
CA GLY A 74 -2.70 -0.96 -3.64
C GLY A 74 -2.73 -0.20 -2.33
N ASN A 75 -3.91 0.28 -1.91
CA ASN A 75 -4.15 1.00 -0.65
C ASN A 75 -3.03 2.00 -0.37
N ALA A 76 -2.75 2.81 -1.40
CA ALA A 76 -1.52 3.56 -1.53
C ALA A 76 -1.64 4.93 -0.86
N LEU A 77 -0.71 5.23 0.06
CA LEU A 77 -0.57 6.58 0.57
C LEU A 77 0.01 7.46 -0.54
N LEU A 78 -0.78 8.41 -1.04
CA LEU A 78 -0.40 9.28 -2.15
C LEU A 78 -0.05 10.71 -1.73
N ASP A 79 -0.65 11.17 -0.64
CA ASP A 79 -0.54 12.55 -0.15
C ASP A 79 -0.99 12.61 1.31
N ASP A 80 -0.12 13.10 2.19
CA ASP A 80 -0.32 13.02 3.64
C ASP A 80 -1.57 13.78 4.12
N VAL A 81 -1.81 14.97 3.55
CA VAL A 81 -2.94 15.83 3.91
C VAL A 81 -4.26 15.15 3.56
N THR A 82 -4.39 14.70 2.31
CA THR A 82 -5.62 14.05 1.83
C THR A 82 -5.83 12.69 2.50
N ASN A 83 -4.75 11.98 2.84
CA ASN A 83 -4.85 10.73 3.57
C ASN A 83 -5.38 10.92 4.98
N SER A 84 -4.81 11.85 5.73
CA SER A 84 -5.21 12.11 7.13
C SER A 84 -6.67 12.53 7.21
N ARG A 85 -7.09 13.46 6.34
CA ARG A 85 -8.49 13.87 6.24
C ARG A 85 -9.40 12.70 5.83
N GLY A 86 -9.00 11.93 4.81
CA GLY A 86 -9.79 10.83 4.30
C GLY A 86 -9.98 9.69 5.30
N MET A 87 -9.00 9.43 6.16
CA MET A 87 -9.11 8.46 7.25
C MET A 87 -10.15 8.85 8.29
N ILE A 88 -10.08 10.10 8.75
CA ILE A 88 -10.98 10.62 9.78
C ILE A 88 -12.43 10.60 9.27
N GLU A 89 -12.65 11.10 8.06
CA GLU A 89 -13.97 11.11 7.43
C GLU A 89 -14.49 9.69 7.16
N TYR A 90 -13.62 8.78 6.71
CA TYR A 90 -14.00 7.37 6.53
C TYR A 90 -14.46 6.74 7.85
N ALA A 91 -13.71 6.93 8.93
CA ALA A 91 -14.08 6.40 10.24
C ALA A 91 -15.43 6.95 10.72
N TRP A 92 -15.69 8.24 10.51
CA TRP A 92 -16.96 8.86 10.88
C TRP A 92 -18.13 8.33 10.05
N ASP A 93 -18.01 8.31 8.72
CA ASP A 93 -19.06 7.84 7.80
C ASP A 93 -19.37 6.35 7.99
N HIS A 94 -18.41 5.58 8.51
CA HIS A 94 -18.58 4.15 8.81
C HIS A 94 -18.97 3.86 10.27
N ALA A 95 -19.40 4.88 11.01
CA ALA A 95 -19.84 4.79 12.41
C ALA A 95 -18.78 4.21 13.38
N VAL A 96 -17.50 4.38 13.06
CA VAL A 96 -16.38 3.96 13.90
C VAL A 96 -16.10 4.97 15.01
N ILE A 97 -16.28 6.26 14.69
CA ILE A 97 -16.13 7.38 15.63
C ILE A 97 -17.42 8.20 15.69
N SER A 98 -17.66 8.84 16.83
CA SER A 98 -18.82 9.72 17.01
C SER A 98 -18.61 11.10 16.37
N ASP A 99 -19.72 11.82 16.13
CA ASP A 99 -19.71 13.22 15.67
C ASP A 99 -18.79 14.10 16.53
N ARG A 100 -18.81 13.92 17.86
CA ARG A 100 -17.92 14.66 18.77
C ARG A 100 -16.45 14.43 18.44
N VAL A 101 -16.04 13.18 18.22
CA VAL A 101 -14.62 12.85 17.92
C VAL A 101 -14.23 13.41 16.56
N TYR A 102 -15.11 13.28 15.57
CA TYR A 102 -14.93 13.84 14.24
C TYR A 102 -14.78 15.37 14.26
N ASP A 103 -15.73 16.07 14.89
CA ASP A 103 -15.71 17.54 14.98
C ASP A 103 -14.50 18.05 15.75
N ASN A 104 -14.13 17.36 16.83
CA ASN A 104 -12.97 17.70 17.65
C ASN A 104 -11.66 17.64 16.85
N ILE A 105 -11.45 16.57 16.07
CA ILE A 105 -10.23 16.44 15.27
C ILE A 105 -10.21 17.39 14.07
N ILE A 106 -11.34 17.56 13.38
CA ILE A 106 -11.42 18.45 12.21
C ILE A 106 -11.25 19.92 12.60
N SER A 107 -11.71 20.33 13.79
CA SER A 107 -11.57 21.71 14.26
C SER A 107 -10.20 22.03 14.85
N LYS A 108 -9.54 21.05 15.50
CA LYS A 108 -8.26 21.27 16.21
C LYS A 108 -7.03 20.98 15.37
N CYS A 109 -7.13 20.14 14.35
CA CYS A 109 -5.98 19.72 13.56
C CYS A 109 -5.86 20.47 12.23
N ASN A 110 -4.66 21.00 11.98
CA ASN A 110 -4.26 21.42 10.64
C ASN A 110 -3.35 20.34 10.03
N PHE A 111 -3.90 19.54 9.10
CA PHE A 111 -3.15 18.44 8.47
C PHE A 111 -2.05 18.90 7.49
N SER A 112 -1.91 20.22 7.25
CA SER A 112 -0.91 20.77 6.32
C SER A 112 0.40 21.16 7.01
N VAL A 113 0.48 21.05 8.34
CA VAL A 113 1.69 21.37 9.11
C VAL A 113 2.34 20.11 9.66
N GLU A 114 3.67 20.11 9.76
CA GLU A 114 4.44 18.99 10.31
C GLU A 114 4.31 18.89 11.84
N GLU A 115 4.23 20.04 12.51
CA GLU A 115 4.05 20.12 13.96
C GLU A 115 2.59 20.32 14.33
N LEU A 116 1.98 19.26 14.86
CA LEU A 116 0.64 19.27 15.43
C LEU A 116 0.64 19.88 16.83
N SER A 117 -0.41 20.63 17.15
CA SER A 117 -0.66 21.16 18.49
C SER A 117 -1.00 20.04 19.48
N ASP A 118 -0.81 20.29 20.77
CA ASP A 118 -1.21 19.35 21.83
C ASP A 118 -2.70 19.01 21.75
N ASP A 119 -3.54 20.01 21.50
CA ASP A 119 -4.98 19.85 21.24
C ASP A 119 -5.30 18.87 20.10
N CYS A 120 -4.50 18.90 19.03
CA CYS A 120 -4.64 17.98 17.91
C CYS A 120 -4.13 16.58 18.28
N ASN A 121 -3.03 16.50 19.05
CA ASN A 121 -2.51 15.21 19.52
C ASN A 121 -3.54 14.49 20.39
N ASP A 122 -4.17 15.19 21.33
CA ASP A 122 -5.24 14.64 22.18
C ASP A 122 -6.46 14.17 21.36
N ALA A 123 -6.84 14.93 20.33
CA ALA A 123 -7.92 14.55 19.43
C ALA A 123 -7.60 13.27 18.65
N PHE A 124 -6.34 13.11 18.21
CA PHE A 124 -5.89 11.88 17.56
C PHE A 124 -5.80 10.70 18.52
N ASP A 125 -5.42 10.90 19.78
CA ASP A 125 -5.40 9.83 20.77
C ASP A 125 -6.79 9.25 21.01
N GLU A 126 -7.81 10.12 21.06
CA GLU A 126 -9.21 9.71 21.10
C GLU A 126 -9.65 8.98 19.83
N TYR A 127 -9.25 9.48 18.65
CA TYR A 127 -9.48 8.80 17.37
C TYR A 127 -8.86 7.40 17.34
N TYR A 128 -7.61 7.22 17.79
CA TYR A 128 -6.93 5.94 17.76
C TYR A 128 -7.39 4.96 18.86
N ALA A 129 -8.16 5.43 19.85
CA ALA A 129 -8.66 4.57 20.93
C ALA A 129 -9.60 3.47 20.40
N VAL A 130 -10.43 3.77 19.40
CA VAL A 130 -11.40 2.80 18.83
C VAL A 130 -10.71 1.64 18.10
N TYR A 131 -9.56 1.89 17.48
CA TYR A 131 -8.75 0.87 16.80
C TYR A 131 -7.96 -0.03 17.76
N ARG A 132 -8.13 0.13 19.08
CA ARG A 132 -7.74 -0.89 20.06
C ARG A 132 -8.77 -2.02 20.14
N LEU A 133 -10.00 -1.76 19.68
CA LEU A 133 -11.13 -2.70 19.73
C LEU A 133 -11.28 -3.44 18.40
N ILE A 134 -11.21 -2.70 17.29
CA ILE A 134 -11.39 -3.20 15.92
C ILE A 134 -10.10 -3.09 15.09
N ASP A 135 -10.05 -3.76 13.94
CA ASP A 135 -8.93 -3.67 13.02
C ASP A 135 -9.07 -2.49 12.04
N MET A 136 -8.11 -1.56 12.08
CA MET A 136 -8.03 -0.43 11.15
C MET A 136 -7.74 -0.88 9.70
N TYR A 137 -7.10 -2.04 9.50
CA TYR A 137 -6.76 -2.57 8.18
C TYR A 137 -7.95 -3.24 7.49
N SER A 138 -9.02 -3.56 8.23
CA SER A 138 -10.26 -4.08 7.69
C SER A 138 -11.39 -3.98 8.71
N LEU A 139 -12.26 -2.99 8.50
CA LEU A 139 -13.29 -2.60 9.47
C LEU A 139 -14.25 -3.74 9.87
N TYR A 140 -14.60 -4.61 8.91
CA TYR A 140 -15.66 -5.61 9.10
C TYR A 140 -15.13 -7.02 9.39
N THR A 141 -13.84 -7.17 9.68
CA THR A 141 -13.25 -8.48 9.97
C THR A 141 -12.91 -8.66 11.45
N PRO A 142 -13.04 -9.89 11.97
CA PRO A 142 -12.73 -10.16 13.37
C PRO A 142 -11.24 -10.01 13.65
N THR A 143 -10.90 -9.59 14.87
CA THR A 143 -9.52 -9.57 15.38
C THR A 143 -9.08 -10.97 15.81
N CYS A 144 -7.77 -11.28 15.79
CA CYS A 144 -7.23 -12.53 16.35
C CYS A 144 -7.50 -12.56 17.87
N VAL A 145 -8.23 -13.58 18.32
CA VAL A 145 -8.50 -13.84 19.74
C VAL A 145 -8.06 -15.27 20.04
N ASP A 146 -7.02 -15.43 20.86
CA ASP A 146 -6.62 -16.76 21.34
C ASP A 146 -7.70 -17.35 22.23
N SER A 147 -8.25 -18.51 21.83
CA SER A 147 -9.35 -19.19 22.53
C SER A 147 -9.00 -19.75 23.92
N ASN A 148 -7.73 -19.68 24.35
CA ASN A 148 -7.21 -20.38 25.53
C ASN A 148 -6.60 -19.47 26.62
N SER A 149 -6.87 -18.16 26.61
CA SER A 149 -6.31 -17.26 27.64
C SER A 149 -7.40 -16.44 28.34
N SER A 150 -7.72 -16.84 29.57
CA SER A 150 -8.38 -16.02 30.60
C SER A 150 -7.42 -14.99 31.24
N SER A 151 -6.35 -14.59 30.54
CA SER A 151 -5.35 -13.66 31.05
C SER A 151 -4.75 -12.85 29.89
N SER A 152 -5.10 -11.56 29.82
CA SER A 152 -4.44 -10.43 29.13
C SER A 152 -3.09 -10.66 28.41
N ARG A 153 -3.00 -11.57 27.44
CA ARG A 153 -1.85 -11.58 26.52
C ARG A 153 -2.05 -10.42 25.55
N GLN A 154 -1.13 -9.46 25.61
CA GLN A 154 -1.05 -8.35 24.66
C GLN A 154 -1.13 -8.90 23.24
N ARG A 155 -2.10 -8.42 22.45
CA ARG A 155 -2.23 -8.75 21.02
C ARG A 155 -0.87 -8.55 20.34
N HIS A 156 -0.43 -9.49 19.50
CA HIS A 156 0.80 -9.34 18.71
C HIS A 156 0.62 -8.18 17.72
N LEU A 157 1.15 -7.01 18.08
CA LEU A 157 1.07 -5.79 17.28
C LEU A 157 2.38 -5.64 16.50
N ILE A 158 2.29 -5.63 15.18
CA ILE A 158 3.45 -5.37 14.31
C ILE A 158 3.58 -3.86 14.16
N LYS A 159 4.74 -3.29 14.47
CA LYS A 159 5.00 -1.86 14.24
C LYS A 159 5.29 -1.59 12.77
N GLY A 160 4.46 -0.81 12.11
CA GLY A 160 4.62 -0.34 10.74
C GLY A 160 5.45 0.95 10.63
N ILE A 161 5.80 1.32 9.39
CA ILE A 161 6.45 2.59 9.06
C ILE A 161 5.40 3.70 9.03
N SER A 162 5.77 4.90 9.49
CA SER A 162 4.91 6.07 9.45
C SER A 162 5.41 7.22 8.59
N PRO A 163 4.52 7.90 7.85
CA PRO A 163 4.76 9.26 7.39
C PRO A 163 5.10 10.16 8.57
N GLN A 164 5.86 11.22 8.32
CA GLN A 164 6.33 12.12 9.38
C GLN A 164 5.18 12.63 10.27
N MET A 165 4.08 13.11 9.66
CA MET A 165 2.94 13.65 10.41
C MET A 165 2.31 12.62 11.36
N LEU A 166 2.19 11.35 10.93
CA LEU A 166 1.53 10.29 11.70
C LEU A 166 2.49 9.51 12.59
N SER A 167 3.79 9.84 12.55
CA SER A 167 4.84 9.21 13.35
C SER A 167 4.73 9.47 14.86
N LYS A 168 3.97 10.50 15.24
CA LYS A 168 3.72 10.84 16.65
C LYS A 168 2.68 9.93 17.29
N PHE A 169 1.87 9.23 16.50
CA PHE A 169 0.77 8.41 17.01
C PHE A 169 1.14 6.92 17.05
N ASP A 170 1.22 6.34 18.24
CA ASP A 170 1.46 4.90 18.41
C ASP A 170 0.37 4.04 17.75
N GLY A 171 -0.87 4.53 17.72
CA GLY A 171 -1.97 3.93 16.99
C GLY A 171 -1.70 3.77 15.49
N TRP A 172 -0.93 4.69 14.90
CA TRP A 172 -0.54 4.57 13.50
C TRP A 172 0.47 3.43 13.29
N HIS A 173 1.37 3.19 14.23
CA HIS A 173 2.38 2.14 14.10
C HIS A 173 1.77 0.75 14.27
N LYS A 174 0.68 0.62 15.01
CA LYS A 174 0.03 -0.65 15.28
C LYS A 174 -0.61 -1.23 14.01
N ARG A 175 -0.02 -2.28 13.46
CA ARG A 175 -0.65 -3.16 12.46
C ARG A 175 -1.25 -4.37 13.16
N LEU A 176 -2.54 -4.60 12.91
CA LEU A 176 -3.17 -5.90 13.05
C LEU A 176 -3.09 -6.60 11.69
N ALA A 177 -2.93 -7.92 11.69
CA ALA A 177 -2.62 -8.66 10.47
C ALA A 177 -3.87 -8.83 9.59
N GLY A 178 -3.71 -8.58 8.27
CA GLY A 178 -4.81 -8.63 7.31
C GLY A 178 -5.15 -10.07 6.90
N TYR A 179 -6.30 -10.58 7.37
CA TYR A 179 -6.89 -11.90 7.09
C TYR A 179 -6.01 -13.14 7.42
N ASP A 180 -6.68 -14.17 7.95
CA ASP A 180 -6.20 -14.92 9.12
C ASP A 180 -5.49 -13.96 10.08
N PRO A 181 -6.19 -13.38 11.05
CA PRO A 181 -5.61 -12.32 11.87
C PRO A 181 -4.43 -12.83 12.73
N CYS A 182 -4.18 -14.14 12.75
CA CYS A 182 -3.06 -14.79 13.41
C CYS A 182 -1.93 -15.19 12.41
N ILE A 183 -2.02 -14.81 11.12
CA ILE A 183 -1.04 -15.09 10.06
C ILE A 183 0.36 -14.62 10.38
N SER A 184 0.45 -13.50 11.10
CA SER A 184 1.72 -12.96 11.53
C SER A 184 2.50 -13.97 12.37
N ASP A 185 1.81 -14.64 13.30
CA ASP A 185 2.43 -15.47 14.33
C ASP A 185 3.08 -16.71 13.73
N TYR A 186 2.34 -17.45 12.89
CA TYR A 186 2.90 -18.63 12.24
C TYR A 186 3.86 -18.28 11.10
N THR A 187 3.74 -17.11 10.46
CA THR A 187 4.70 -16.66 9.44
C THR A 187 6.07 -16.36 10.04
N GLU A 188 6.12 -15.68 11.20
CA GLU A 188 7.38 -15.47 11.92
C GLU A 188 8.00 -16.80 12.36
N VAL A 189 7.19 -17.74 12.87
CA VAL A 189 7.66 -19.09 13.21
C VAL A 189 8.26 -19.79 11.99
N TYR A 190 7.54 -19.80 10.86
CA TYR A 190 7.97 -20.47 9.64
C TYR A 190 9.27 -19.90 9.07
N LEU A 191 9.36 -18.56 8.91
CA LEU A 191 10.52 -17.90 8.31
C LEU A 191 11.76 -17.89 9.21
N ASN A 192 11.60 -18.20 10.50
CA ASN A 192 12.71 -18.38 11.43
C ASN A 192 13.17 -19.85 11.57
N ARG A 193 12.57 -20.81 10.86
CA ARG A 193 13.07 -22.18 10.85
C ARG A 193 14.43 -22.27 10.14
N PRO A 194 15.42 -23.01 10.69
CA PRO A 194 16.74 -23.12 10.07
C PRO A 194 16.73 -23.71 8.65
N ASP A 195 15.87 -24.69 8.40
CA ASP A 195 15.73 -25.33 7.08
C ASP A 195 15.11 -24.36 6.05
N VAL A 196 14.13 -23.56 6.45
CA VAL A 196 13.54 -22.51 5.61
C VAL A 196 14.58 -21.42 5.31
N GLN A 197 15.33 -20.96 6.31
CA GLN A 197 16.39 -19.96 6.09
C GLN A 197 17.49 -20.47 5.17
N ALA A 198 17.90 -21.73 5.32
CA ALA A 198 18.85 -22.38 4.44
C ALA A 198 18.32 -22.48 3.00
N ALA A 199 17.06 -22.87 2.82
CA ALA A 199 16.40 -22.95 1.51
C ALA A 199 16.27 -21.58 0.82
N LEU A 200 16.05 -20.51 1.59
CA LEU A 200 16.00 -19.13 1.09
C LEU A 200 17.39 -18.50 0.93
N HIS A 201 18.47 -19.23 1.24
CA HIS A 201 19.85 -18.74 1.26
C HIS A 201 20.05 -17.48 2.12
N VAL A 202 19.29 -17.38 3.21
CA VAL A 202 19.41 -16.30 4.21
C VAL A 202 20.05 -16.84 5.49
N ASN A 203 20.60 -15.92 6.29
CA ASN A 203 21.21 -16.26 7.59
C ASN A 203 22.36 -17.30 7.55
N VAL A 204 22.99 -17.46 6.38
CA VAL A 204 24.12 -18.39 6.16
C VAL A 204 25.32 -18.10 7.09
N THR A 205 25.40 -16.87 7.63
CA THR A 205 26.44 -16.40 8.55
C THR A 205 26.02 -16.34 10.02
N LYS A 206 24.88 -16.92 10.41
CA LYS A 206 24.35 -16.93 11.79
C LYS A 206 24.21 -15.52 12.41
N LYS A 207 23.55 -14.61 11.69
CA LYS A 207 23.17 -13.30 12.23
C LYS A 207 22.34 -13.47 13.51
N SER A 208 22.53 -12.55 14.44
CA SER A 208 21.94 -12.60 15.78
C SER A 208 20.46 -12.25 15.87
N HIS A 209 19.85 -11.69 14.81
CA HIS A 209 18.46 -11.24 14.83
C HIS A 209 17.52 -12.21 14.10
N LYS A 210 16.32 -12.36 14.65
CA LYS A 210 15.21 -13.10 14.03
C LYS A 210 14.61 -12.30 12.88
N TRP A 211 14.07 -13.00 11.90
CA TRP A 211 13.17 -12.41 10.93
C TRP A 211 11.90 -11.94 11.63
N THR A 212 11.42 -10.76 11.28
CA THR A 212 10.16 -10.15 11.77
C THR A 212 9.48 -9.46 10.60
N HIS A 213 8.15 -9.29 10.68
CA HIS A 213 7.37 -8.66 9.60
C HIS A 213 7.78 -7.22 9.29
N CYS A 214 8.14 -6.46 10.32
CA CYS A 214 8.60 -5.09 10.19
C CYS A 214 9.76 -4.82 11.14
N SER A 215 10.78 -4.13 10.62
CA SER A 215 11.93 -3.72 11.42
C SER A 215 11.59 -2.47 12.24
N ASN A 216 11.83 -2.53 13.54
CA ASN A 216 11.77 -1.35 14.42
C ASN A 216 12.97 -0.40 14.24
N ALA A 217 13.94 -0.74 13.37
CA ALA A 217 15.08 0.12 13.10
C ALA A 217 14.70 1.38 12.29
N ILE A 218 13.60 1.31 11.53
CA ILE A 218 13.08 2.42 10.74
C ILE A 218 11.59 2.56 11.05
N LEU A 219 11.28 3.37 12.05
CA LEU A 219 9.88 3.70 12.42
C LEU A 219 9.42 4.99 11.73
N ILE A 220 10.31 5.97 11.65
CA ILE A 220 10.06 7.30 11.06
C ILE A 220 10.73 7.40 9.70
N TRP A 221 9.96 7.82 8.69
CA TRP A 221 10.48 8.04 7.34
C TRP A 221 10.84 9.51 7.10
N ASN A 222 12.06 9.89 7.50
CA ASN A 222 12.50 11.29 7.53
C ASN A 222 12.69 11.97 6.17
N ASP A 223 12.92 11.22 5.10
CA ASP A 223 13.12 11.76 3.73
C ASP A 223 11.92 11.44 2.80
N SER A 224 10.77 11.07 3.38
CA SER A 224 9.55 10.89 2.59
C SER A 224 9.04 12.22 2.05
N PRO A 225 8.75 12.33 0.73
CA PRO A 225 8.02 13.48 0.23
C PRO A 225 6.57 13.43 0.75
N ALA A 226 6.02 14.55 1.20
CA ALA A 226 4.63 14.61 1.70
C ALA A 226 3.56 14.28 0.65
N SER A 227 3.92 14.30 -0.65
CA SER A 227 3.01 14.03 -1.75
C SER A 227 3.72 13.39 -2.94
N MET A 228 3.11 12.34 -3.47
CA MET A 228 3.53 11.61 -4.67
C MET A 228 2.76 12.02 -5.92
N LEU A 229 1.78 12.93 -5.77
CA LEU A 229 0.96 13.42 -6.87
C LEU A 229 1.78 14.05 -8.00
N PRO A 230 2.85 14.85 -7.76
CA PRO A 230 3.68 15.38 -8.84
C PRO A 230 4.35 14.28 -9.66
N THR A 231 4.90 13.27 -9.00
CA THR A 231 5.54 12.11 -9.64
C THR A 231 4.52 11.29 -10.44
N ILE A 232 3.34 11.02 -9.89
CA ILE A 232 2.25 10.32 -10.60
C ILE A 232 1.82 11.10 -11.84
N LYS A 233 1.67 12.43 -11.73
CA LYS A 233 1.29 13.29 -12.86
C LYS A 233 2.33 13.26 -13.98
N LYS A 234 3.62 13.34 -13.61
CA LYS A 234 4.75 13.23 -14.54
C LYS A 234 4.76 11.89 -15.28
N LEU A 235 4.59 10.79 -14.55
CA LEU A 235 4.61 9.44 -15.12
C LEU A 235 3.40 9.18 -16.03
N ALA A 236 2.21 9.61 -15.63
CA ALA A 236 1.01 9.53 -16.47
C ALA A 236 1.18 10.31 -17.78
N ALA A 237 1.67 11.56 -17.71
CA ALA A 237 1.98 12.38 -18.89
C ALA A 237 3.08 11.77 -19.78
N GLY A 238 3.98 10.99 -19.18
CA GLY A 238 5.02 10.22 -19.86
C GLY A 238 4.53 8.94 -20.53
N GLY A 239 3.23 8.64 -20.48
CA GLY A 239 2.64 7.43 -21.07
C GLY A 239 2.84 6.16 -20.24
N ILE A 240 3.30 6.28 -18.99
CA ILE A 240 3.35 5.15 -18.06
C ILE A 240 1.94 4.88 -17.55
N ARG A 241 1.45 3.64 -17.71
CA ARG A 241 0.11 3.25 -17.30
C ARG A 241 0.04 3.03 -15.79
N ILE A 242 -0.85 3.74 -15.10
CA ILE A 242 -0.94 3.71 -13.64
C ILE A 242 -2.28 3.14 -13.21
N TRP A 243 -2.26 2.07 -12.39
CA TRP A 243 -3.45 1.61 -11.68
C TRP A 243 -3.29 1.87 -10.19
N VAL A 244 -4.23 2.62 -9.62
CA VAL A 244 -4.39 2.71 -8.16
C VAL A 244 -5.55 1.81 -7.80
N TYR A 245 -5.39 0.96 -6.78
CA TYR A 245 -6.50 0.15 -6.29
C TYR A 245 -6.63 0.22 -4.78
N SER A 246 -7.84 0.14 -4.27
CA SER A 246 -8.11 0.19 -2.83
C SER A 246 -9.18 -0.81 -2.44
N GLY A 247 -8.93 -1.59 -1.40
CA GLY A 247 -9.98 -2.29 -0.68
C GLY A 247 -10.93 -1.30 0.02
N ASP A 248 -12.24 -1.48 -0.14
CA ASP A 248 -13.25 -0.55 0.38
C ASP A 248 -13.54 -0.70 1.88
N THR A 249 -12.94 -1.67 2.57
CA THR A 249 -13.05 -1.84 4.02
C THR A 249 -11.80 -1.42 4.78
N ASP A 250 -10.77 -0.93 4.08
CA ASP A 250 -9.53 -0.42 4.69
C ASP A 250 -9.76 0.94 5.35
N GLY A 251 -9.63 1.03 6.68
CA GLY A 251 -9.67 2.30 7.41
C GLY A 251 -8.31 3.00 7.50
N ARG A 252 -7.23 2.35 7.08
CA ARG A 252 -5.87 2.86 7.18
C ARG A 252 -5.49 3.77 6.00
N VAL A 253 -5.72 3.30 4.79
CA VAL A 253 -5.60 4.11 3.56
C VAL A 253 -6.90 3.96 2.77
N PRO A 254 -7.99 4.56 3.28
CA PRO A 254 -9.32 4.30 2.76
C PRO A 254 -9.51 4.81 1.34
N VAL A 255 -10.55 4.28 0.69
CA VAL A 255 -11.03 4.79 -0.61
C VAL A 255 -11.25 6.31 -0.56
N THR A 256 -11.74 6.86 0.56
CA THR A 256 -11.93 8.31 0.76
C THR A 256 -10.62 9.09 0.61
N ALA A 257 -9.53 8.62 1.23
CA ALA A 257 -8.20 9.20 1.12
C ALA A 257 -7.70 9.21 -0.34
N THR A 258 -7.80 8.05 -1.01
CA THR A 258 -7.41 7.93 -2.42
C THR A 258 -8.23 8.85 -3.32
N ARG A 259 -9.54 8.96 -3.11
CA ARG A 259 -10.42 9.86 -3.88
C ARG A 259 -10.03 11.33 -3.71
N TYR A 260 -9.65 11.76 -2.52
CA TYR A 260 -9.16 13.12 -2.27
C TYR A 260 -7.82 13.39 -2.93
N ALA A 261 -6.88 12.44 -2.85
CA ALA A 261 -5.60 12.53 -3.52
C ALA A 261 -5.78 12.64 -5.06
N LEU A 262 -6.65 11.82 -5.65
CA LEU A 262 -6.91 11.84 -7.10
C LEU A 262 -7.69 13.09 -7.54
N LYS A 263 -8.60 13.60 -6.72
CA LYS A 263 -9.25 14.91 -6.95
C LYS A 263 -8.22 16.03 -6.97
N LYS A 264 -7.29 16.03 -6.02
CA LYS A 264 -6.18 17.02 -5.92
C LYS A 264 -5.21 16.89 -7.10
N LEU A 265 -4.96 15.67 -7.59
CA LEU A 265 -4.10 15.41 -8.76
C LEU A 265 -4.64 16.10 -10.03
N GLY A 266 -5.97 16.14 -10.19
CA GLY A 266 -6.65 16.92 -11.23
C GLY A 266 -6.46 16.39 -12.64
N LEU A 267 -6.35 15.07 -12.81
CA LEU A 267 -6.38 14.45 -14.14
C LEU A 267 -7.80 14.51 -14.73
N LYS A 268 -7.91 14.61 -16.05
CA LYS A 268 -9.19 14.63 -16.76
C LYS A 268 -9.87 13.27 -16.66
N THR A 269 -11.13 13.22 -16.25
CA THR A 269 -11.94 12.00 -16.31
C THR A 269 -12.20 11.61 -17.76
N VAL A 270 -11.87 10.36 -18.10
CA VAL A 270 -12.10 9.74 -19.42
C VAL A 270 -13.34 8.84 -19.36
N LYS A 271 -13.55 8.15 -18.24
CA LYS A 271 -14.75 7.33 -18.00
C LYS A 271 -15.19 7.47 -16.56
N GLU A 272 -16.47 7.80 -16.39
CA GLU A 272 -17.11 7.95 -15.09
C GLU A 272 -17.19 6.64 -14.29
N TRP A 273 -17.45 6.81 -13.00
CA TRP A 273 -17.54 5.75 -12.00
C TRP A 273 -18.51 4.64 -12.41
N THR A 274 -17.98 3.44 -12.65
CA THR A 274 -18.75 2.29 -13.17
C THR A 274 -18.38 1.01 -12.46
N ALA A 275 -19.35 0.12 -12.26
CA ALA A 275 -19.10 -1.17 -11.63
C ALA A 275 -18.27 -2.08 -12.54
N TRP A 276 -17.43 -2.91 -11.94
CA TRP A 276 -16.78 -4.03 -12.61
C TRP A 276 -17.22 -5.37 -12.00
N TYR A 277 -17.19 -6.42 -12.81
CA TYR A 277 -17.75 -7.73 -12.46
C TYR A 277 -16.67 -8.80 -12.38
N THR A 278 -16.83 -9.68 -11.39
CA THR A 278 -16.02 -10.88 -11.24
C THR A 278 -16.45 -11.95 -12.24
N SER A 279 -15.62 -12.98 -12.41
CA SER A 279 -15.96 -14.21 -13.16
C SER A 279 -17.17 -14.98 -12.61
N LYS A 280 -17.70 -14.61 -11.44
CA LYS A 280 -18.91 -15.18 -10.84
C LYS A 280 -20.16 -14.32 -11.07
N GLN A 281 -20.11 -13.39 -12.02
CA GLN A 281 -21.23 -12.49 -12.33
C GLN A 281 -21.67 -11.56 -11.18
N VAL A 282 -20.87 -11.44 -10.12
CA VAL A 282 -21.10 -10.49 -9.03
C VAL A 282 -20.22 -9.26 -9.17
N VAL A 283 -20.70 -8.12 -8.66
CA VAL A 283 -19.94 -6.86 -8.61
C VAL A 283 -18.69 -7.05 -7.75
N GLY A 284 -17.52 -6.92 -8.36
CA GLY A 284 -16.22 -6.97 -7.69
C GLY A 284 -15.79 -5.63 -7.10
N GLY A 285 -16.38 -4.54 -7.59
CA GLY A 285 -16.17 -3.17 -7.11
C GLY A 285 -16.45 -2.15 -8.21
N TRP A 286 -15.75 -1.03 -8.20
CA TRP A 286 -15.94 0.08 -9.15
C TRP A 286 -14.63 0.58 -9.74
N THR A 287 -14.72 1.13 -10.95
CA THR A 287 -13.62 1.77 -11.66
C THR A 287 -13.97 3.19 -12.05
N ILE A 288 -12.99 4.08 -12.00
CA ILE A 288 -13.02 5.38 -12.68
C ILE A 288 -11.71 5.53 -13.48
N GLU A 289 -11.85 5.98 -14.73
CA GLU A 289 -10.70 6.15 -15.63
C GLU A 289 -10.41 7.63 -15.81
N TYR A 290 -9.18 8.03 -15.51
CA TYR A 290 -8.60 9.32 -15.84
C TYR A 290 -7.60 9.18 -16.98
N ASP A 291 -7.20 10.30 -17.57
CA ASP A 291 -6.15 10.32 -18.58
C ASP A 291 -4.81 9.83 -18.00
N GLY A 292 -4.37 8.64 -18.40
CA GLY A 292 -3.15 7.97 -17.93
C GLY A 292 -3.25 7.19 -16.59
N LEU A 293 -4.40 7.24 -15.89
CA LEU A 293 -4.57 6.59 -14.59
C LEU A 293 -5.94 5.93 -14.44
N THR A 294 -6.00 4.70 -13.94
CA THR A 294 -7.24 4.03 -13.55
C THR A 294 -7.29 3.85 -12.04
N PHE A 295 -8.41 4.21 -11.40
CA PHE A 295 -8.66 3.89 -10.00
C PHE A 295 -9.69 2.76 -9.90
N VAL A 296 -9.39 1.75 -9.09
CA VAL A 296 -10.19 0.55 -8.90
C VAL A 296 -10.49 0.35 -7.42
N THR A 297 -11.75 0.14 -7.06
CA THR A 297 -12.14 -0.32 -5.73
C THR A 297 -12.42 -1.82 -5.76
N ILE A 298 -12.10 -2.51 -4.66
CA ILE A 298 -12.39 -3.94 -4.49
C ILE A 298 -13.33 -4.09 -3.30
N ARG A 299 -14.53 -4.59 -3.58
CA ARG A 299 -15.62 -4.69 -2.63
C ARG A 299 -15.36 -5.77 -1.57
N GLY A 300 -15.46 -5.38 -0.31
CA GLY A 300 -15.24 -6.23 0.85
C GLY A 300 -13.77 -6.61 1.08
N ALA A 301 -12.83 -5.83 0.55
CA ALA A 301 -11.39 -6.04 0.78
C ALA A 301 -10.84 -4.99 1.75
N GLY A 302 -9.98 -5.42 2.67
CA GLY A 302 -9.19 -4.54 3.53
C GLY A 302 -7.91 -4.05 2.85
N HIS A 303 -6.94 -3.64 3.67
CA HIS A 303 -5.67 -3.05 3.24
C HIS A 303 -4.82 -3.98 2.36
N GLU A 304 -4.81 -5.27 2.70
CA GLU A 304 -4.10 -6.33 1.98
C GLU A 304 -5.08 -7.02 1.02
N VAL A 305 -5.46 -6.32 -0.05
CA VAL A 305 -6.52 -6.75 -0.99
C VAL A 305 -6.39 -8.23 -1.43
N PRO A 306 -5.23 -8.70 -1.93
CA PRO A 306 -4.96 -10.12 -2.18
C PRO A 306 -5.29 -11.08 -1.03
N SER A 307 -5.00 -10.71 0.22
CA SER A 307 -5.32 -11.52 1.41
C SER A 307 -6.85 -11.63 1.59
N PHE A 308 -7.59 -10.54 1.43
CA PHE A 308 -9.06 -10.54 1.64
C PHE A 308 -9.86 -11.10 0.44
N LYS A 309 -9.40 -10.81 -0.78
CA LYS A 309 -10.11 -11.10 -2.04
C LYS A 309 -9.14 -11.63 -3.11
N PRO A 310 -8.55 -12.82 -2.92
CA PRO A 310 -7.49 -13.34 -3.78
C PRO A 310 -7.92 -13.55 -5.23
N LYS A 311 -9.18 -13.92 -5.48
CA LYS A 311 -9.69 -14.15 -6.85
C LYS A 311 -9.89 -12.83 -7.60
N GLU A 312 -10.45 -11.84 -6.92
CA GLU A 312 -10.64 -10.49 -7.42
C GLU A 312 -9.29 -9.79 -7.66
N ALA A 313 -8.34 -9.95 -6.72
CA ALA A 313 -6.99 -9.43 -6.86
C ALA A 313 -6.26 -10.06 -8.05
N LEU A 314 -6.35 -11.39 -8.22
CA LEU A 314 -5.78 -12.07 -9.38
C LEU A 314 -6.38 -11.53 -10.69
N GLN A 315 -7.71 -11.43 -10.76
CA GLN A 315 -8.39 -10.87 -11.94
C GLN A 315 -7.91 -9.44 -12.24
N LEU A 316 -7.76 -8.59 -11.22
CA LEU A 316 -7.22 -7.23 -11.37
C LEU A 316 -5.82 -7.23 -11.98
N ILE A 317 -4.93 -8.08 -11.46
CA ILE A 317 -3.56 -8.19 -11.96
C ILE A 317 -3.53 -8.72 -13.39
N GLU A 318 -4.28 -9.77 -13.71
CA GLU A 318 -4.35 -10.33 -15.05
C GLU A 318 -4.79 -9.28 -16.09
N HIS A 319 -5.81 -8.49 -15.76
CA HIS A 319 -6.30 -7.42 -16.63
C HIS A 319 -5.27 -6.29 -16.76
N PHE A 320 -4.62 -5.90 -15.66
CA PHE A 320 -3.54 -4.93 -15.69
C PHE A 320 -2.37 -5.40 -16.55
N MET A 321 -1.90 -6.64 -16.38
CA MET A 321 -0.79 -7.20 -17.14
C MET A 321 -1.14 -7.33 -18.63
N ALA A 322 -2.38 -7.74 -18.94
CA ALA A 322 -2.87 -7.88 -20.31
C ALA A 322 -3.23 -6.55 -20.99
N ASN A 323 -3.09 -5.41 -20.30
CA ASN A 323 -3.56 -4.11 -20.76
C ASN A 323 -5.04 -4.12 -21.20
N LYS A 324 -5.88 -4.79 -20.40
CA LYS A 324 -7.32 -4.92 -20.62
C LYS A 324 -8.09 -4.18 -19.52
N LYS A 325 -9.24 -3.62 -19.89
CA LYS A 325 -10.18 -3.05 -18.92
C LYS A 325 -10.85 -4.18 -18.14
N LEU A 326 -11.16 -3.91 -16.87
CA LEU A 326 -11.99 -4.83 -16.09
C LEU A 326 -13.38 -5.00 -16.72
N PRO A 327 -14.01 -6.18 -16.57
CA PRO A 327 -15.31 -6.47 -17.19
C PRO A 327 -16.42 -5.54 -16.66
N GLN A 328 -17.18 -4.92 -17.57
CA GLN A 328 -18.20 -3.91 -17.23
C GLN A 328 -19.64 -4.46 -17.26
N LYS A 329 -19.77 -5.75 -17.56
CA LYS A 329 -21.04 -6.48 -17.52
C LYS A 329 -20.78 -7.83 -16.83
N PRO A 330 -21.80 -8.43 -16.21
CA PRO A 330 -21.73 -9.83 -15.83
C PRO A 330 -21.43 -10.68 -17.06
N PHE A 331 -20.55 -11.67 -16.91
CA PHE A 331 -20.19 -12.63 -17.97
C PHE A 331 -20.07 -14.03 -17.39
#